data_AF-T0ZHQ4-F1
#
_entry.id   AF-T0ZHQ4-F1
#
_cell.length_a   1.000
_cell.length_b   1.000
_cell.length_c   1.000
_cell.angle_alpha   90.00
_cell.angle_beta   90.00
_cell.angle_gamma   90.00
#
_symmetry.space_group_name_H-M   'P 1'
#
loop_
_entity.id
_entity.type
_entity.pdbx_description
1 polymer ?
#
loop_
_entity_poly.entity_id
_entity_poly.type
_entity_poly.pdbx_seq_one_letter_code
_entity_poly.pdbx_strand_id
1 'polypeptide(L)'
;MGRAISRETHTHCKNGIPVLLIGETGTGKECLARLIHERSRRARGPFVALDLSVIPETLVEDALFGHQKGAFTGAFSSQSGRLSRAHGGTLFIDEIENIPPAVQTRLL
;
A
#
# COMPACT_ATOMS: atom_id res chain seq x y z
N MET A 1 -2.26 -23.59 -13.12
CA MET A 1 -3.14 -22.41 -13.33
C MET A 1 -2.31 -21.13 -13.22
N GLY A 2 -1.76 -20.59 -14.32
CA GLY A 2 -0.79 -19.48 -14.22
C GLY A 2 -0.63 -18.60 -15.45
N ARG A 3 -1.66 -18.49 -16.31
CA ARG A 3 -1.54 -17.83 -17.63
C ARG A 3 -2.42 -16.59 -17.86
N ALA A 4 -3.23 -16.14 -16.90
CA ALA A 4 -4.16 -15.03 -17.11
C ALA A 4 -3.65 -13.64 -16.65
N ILE A 5 -2.74 -13.56 -15.68
CA ILE A 5 -2.44 -12.28 -14.98
C ILE A 5 -1.33 -11.44 -15.68
N SER A 6 -0.62 -12.01 -16.66
CA SER A 6 0.59 -11.38 -17.22
C SER A 6 0.36 -10.38 -18.36
N ARG A 7 -0.80 -10.40 -19.04
CA ARG A 7 -1.06 -9.51 -20.19
C ARG A 7 -1.65 -8.15 -19.80
N GLU A 8 -2.58 -8.09 -18.84
CA GLU A 8 -3.20 -6.83 -18.41
C GLU A 8 -2.29 -5.95 -17.54
N THR A 9 -1.43 -6.58 -16.74
CA THR A 9 -0.48 -5.90 -15.87
C THR A 9 0.50 -5.02 -16.66
N HIS A 10 0.94 -5.46 -17.85
CA HIS A 10 1.94 -4.71 -18.64
C HIS A 10 1.44 -3.33 -19.12
N THR A 11 0.15 -3.19 -19.39
CA THR A 11 -0.44 -1.94 -19.90
C THR A 11 -0.53 -0.87 -18.79
N HIS A 12 -0.69 -1.29 -17.53
CA HIS A 12 -0.98 -0.39 -16.41
C HIS A 12 0.29 0.08 -15.68
N CYS A 13 1.39 -0.68 -15.74
CA CYS A 13 2.67 -0.35 -15.09
C CYS A 13 3.28 1.00 -15.55
N LYS A 14 2.95 1.49 -16.74
CA LYS A 14 3.59 2.68 -17.33
C LYS A 14 2.93 4.01 -16.92
N ASN A 15 1.65 3.98 -16.55
CA ASN A 15 0.85 5.19 -16.37
C ASN A 15 0.62 5.56 -14.91
N GLY A 16 1.15 4.79 -13.97
CA GLY A 16 1.11 5.13 -12.54
C GLY A 16 -0.28 5.06 -11.90
N ILE A 17 -1.21 4.34 -12.54
CA ILE A 17 -2.59 4.12 -12.12
C ILE A 17 -2.60 3.10 -10.96
N PRO A 18 -3.48 3.25 -9.94
CA PRO A 18 -3.71 2.21 -8.93
C PRO A 18 -4.09 0.86 -9.55
N VAL A 19 -3.59 -0.23 -8.97
CA VAL A 19 -3.86 -1.60 -9.43
C VAL A 19 -4.47 -2.41 -8.29
N LEU A 20 -5.63 -3.04 -8.54
CA LEU A 20 -6.27 -3.96 -7.60
C LEU A 20 -5.85 -5.40 -7.92
N LEU A 21 -5.34 -6.13 -6.93
CA LEU A 21 -4.93 -7.53 -7.08
C LEU A 21 -5.92 -8.46 -6.36
N ILE A 22 -6.72 -9.21 -7.14
CA ILE A 22 -7.72 -10.15 -6.62
C ILE A 22 -7.16 -11.58 -6.65
N GLY A 23 -7.50 -12.39 -5.65
CA GLY A 23 -6.95 -13.72 -5.40
C GLY A 23 -7.02 -14.09 -3.91
N GLU A 24 -6.80 -15.35 -3.57
CA GLU A 24 -6.88 -15.84 -2.19
C GLU A 24 -5.66 -15.39 -1.36
N THR A 25 -5.79 -15.38 -0.03
CA THR A 25 -4.69 -15.15 0.91
C THR A 25 -3.58 -16.17 0.68
N GLY A 26 -2.32 -15.73 0.72
CA GLY A 26 -1.16 -16.62 0.53
C GLY A 26 -0.83 -16.98 -0.93
N THR A 27 -1.54 -16.44 -1.92
CA THR A 27 -1.27 -16.72 -3.36
C THR A 27 -0.09 -15.94 -3.95
N GLY A 28 0.66 -15.19 -3.13
CA GLY A 28 1.84 -14.45 -3.58
C GLY A 28 1.53 -13.11 -4.26
N LYS A 29 0.44 -12.43 -3.88
CA LYS A 29 0.08 -11.09 -4.37
C LYS A 29 1.21 -10.08 -4.17
N GLU A 30 1.90 -10.14 -3.03
CA GLU A 30 3.03 -9.25 -2.75
C GLU A 30 4.16 -9.44 -3.78
N CYS A 31 4.48 -10.69 -4.15
CA CYS A 31 5.47 -10.97 -5.20
C CYS A 31 5.04 -10.37 -6.54
N LEU A 32 3.76 -10.45 -6.89
CA LEU A 32 3.23 -9.83 -8.09
C LEU A 32 3.28 -8.29 -8.01
N ALA A 33 2.95 -7.70 -6.87
CA ALA A 33 3.02 -6.26 -6.65
C ALA A 33 4.46 -5.73 -6.78
N ARG A 34 5.45 -6.47 -6.24
CA ARG A 34 6.88 -6.17 -6.42
C ARG A 34 7.29 -6.23 -7.88
N LEU A 35 6.86 -7.26 -8.61
CA LEU A 35 7.15 -7.38 -10.04
C LEU A 35 6.52 -6.22 -10.86
N ILE A 36 5.31 -5.79 -10.50
CA ILE A 36 4.66 -4.61 -11.10
C ILE A 36 5.49 -3.35 -10.84
N HIS A 37 5.93 -3.14 -9.60
CA HIS A 37 6.78 -2.02 -9.22
C HIS A 37 8.10 -2.00 -10.00
N GLU A 38 8.82 -3.13 -10.06
CA GLU A 38 10.09 -3.29 -10.78
C GLU A 38 9.97 -3.02 -12.29
N ARG A 39 8.79 -3.30 -12.87
CA ARG A 39 8.51 -3.05 -14.29
C ARG A 39 7.88 -1.67 -14.57
N SER A 40 7.65 -0.88 -13.53
CA SER A 40 7.05 0.45 -13.64
C SER A 40 8.11 1.54 -13.87
N ARG A 41 7.67 2.76 -14.21
CA ARG A 41 8.57 3.94 -14.25
C ARG A 41 9.13 4.33 -12.87
N ARG A 42 8.55 3.80 -11.79
CA ARG A 42 8.93 4.10 -10.39
C ARG A 42 9.81 3.02 -9.77
N ALA A 43 10.37 2.10 -10.56
CA ALA A 43 11.21 0.99 -10.08
C ALA A 43 12.46 1.40 -9.28
N ARG A 44 12.92 2.66 -9.42
CA ARG A 44 14.03 3.22 -8.62
C ARG A 44 13.56 3.84 -7.30
N GLY A 45 12.26 4.04 -7.12
CA GLY A 45 11.67 4.57 -5.90
C GLY A 45 11.44 3.47 -4.86
N PRO A 46 10.98 3.84 -3.66
CA PRO A 46 10.71 2.86 -2.59
C PRO A 46 9.52 1.96 -2.93
N PHE A 47 9.64 0.67 -2.61
CA PHE A 47 8.48 -0.23 -2.49
C PHE A 47 8.15 -0.41 -1.01
N VAL A 48 6.98 0.09 -0.59
CA VAL A 48 6.52 0.02 0.79
C VAL A 48 5.30 -0.91 0.82
N ALA A 49 5.39 -2.00 1.56
CA ALA A 49 4.26 -2.87 1.84
C ALA A 49 3.60 -2.48 3.18
N LEU A 50 2.27 -2.58 3.22
CA LEU A 50 1.44 -2.40 4.41
C LEU A 50 0.43 -3.53 4.45
N ASP A 51 0.52 -4.38 5.47
CA ASP A 51 -0.46 -5.43 5.74
C ASP A 51 -1.41 -4.94 6.83
N LEU A 52 -2.70 -4.82 6.51
CA LEU A 52 -3.71 -4.34 7.45
C LEU A 52 -4.26 -5.44 8.36
N SER A 53 -3.99 -6.72 8.08
CA SER A 53 -4.43 -7.82 8.96
C SER A 53 -3.72 -7.85 10.31
N VAL A 54 -2.53 -7.23 10.38
CA VAL A 54 -1.69 -7.20 11.59
C VAL A 54 -1.73 -5.85 12.32
N ILE A 55 -2.50 -4.88 11.83
CA ILE A 55 -2.60 -3.54 12.42
C ILE A 55 -3.98 -3.36 13.06
N PRO A 56 -4.06 -3.00 14.36
CA PRO A 56 -5.33 -2.65 14.97
C PRO A 56 -6.02 -1.51 14.20
N GLU A 57 -7.33 -1.61 13.99
CA GLU A 57 -8.14 -0.61 13.26
C GLU A 57 -7.87 0.84 13.73
N THR A 58 -7.70 1.05 15.03
CA THR A 58 -7.41 2.36 15.64
C THR A 58 -6.06 2.96 15.24
N LEU A 59 -5.14 2.16 14.72
CA LEU A 59 -3.80 2.56 14.30
C LEU A 59 -3.63 2.59 12.77
N VAL A 60 -4.66 2.20 11.99
CA VAL A 60 -4.58 2.17 10.53
C VAL A 60 -4.34 3.56 9.95
N GLU A 61 -5.05 4.58 10.46
CA GLU A 61 -4.87 5.96 10.02
C GLU A 61 -3.44 6.44 10.28
N ASP A 62 -2.94 6.18 11.49
CA ASP A 62 -1.59 6.56 11.87
C ASP A 62 -0.52 5.82 11.06
N ALA A 63 -0.73 4.54 10.77
CA ALA A 63 0.17 3.78 9.92
C ALA A 63 0.23 4.37 8.50
N LEU A 64 -0.91 4.78 7.92
CA LEU A 64 -0.98 5.32 6.57
C LEU A 64 -0.39 6.73 6.47
N PHE A 65 -0.82 7.64 7.34
CA PHE A 65 -0.53 9.07 7.24
C PHE A 65 0.56 9.54 8.20
N GLY A 66 0.75 8.84 9.31
CA GLY A 66 1.64 9.24 10.39
C GLY A 66 1.04 10.32 11.27
N HIS A 67 1.82 10.73 12.27
CA HIS A 67 1.46 11.78 13.20
C HIS A 67 2.64 12.68 13.52
N GLN A 68 2.32 13.88 14.00
CA GLN A 68 3.29 14.74 14.65
C GLN A 68 3.30 14.49 16.16
N LYS A 69 4.44 14.74 16.80
CA LYS A 69 4.56 14.74 18.26
C LYS A 69 3.45 15.61 18.87
N GLY A 70 2.71 15.04 19.82
CA GLY A 70 1.60 15.71 20.50
C GLY A 70 0.25 15.68 19.78
N ALA A 71 0.10 14.94 18.66
CA ALA A 71 -1.18 14.79 17.97
C ALA A 71 -2.26 14.10 18.83
N PHE A 72 -1.85 13.25 19.78
CA PHE A 72 -2.71 12.59 20.76
C PHE A 72 -1.93 12.25 22.05
N THR A 73 -2.64 11.87 23.10
CA THR A 73 -2.03 11.45 24.38
C THR A 73 -1.16 10.21 24.16
N GLY A 74 0.15 10.33 24.35
CA GLY A 74 1.12 9.26 24.08
C GLY A 74 1.92 9.41 22.78
N ALA A 75 1.64 10.43 21.95
CA ALA A 75 2.44 10.76 20.77
C ALA A 75 3.78 11.44 21.17
N PHE A 76 4.70 10.68 21.75
CA PHE A 76 5.98 11.19 22.26
C PHE A 76 6.97 11.62 21.17
N SER A 77 6.78 11.14 19.94
CA SER A 77 7.60 11.46 18.77
C SER A 77 6.73 11.68 17.54
N SER A 78 7.28 12.27 16.48
CA SER A 78 6.63 12.29 15.17
C SER A 78 6.97 11.01 14.42
N GLN A 79 6.02 10.46 13.67
CA GLN A 79 6.21 9.28 12.82
C GLN A 79 5.71 9.57 11.41
N SER A 80 6.53 9.23 10.41
CA SER A 80 6.14 9.36 9.00
C SER A 80 5.29 8.17 8.56
N GLY A 81 4.10 8.46 8.02
CA GLY A 81 3.20 7.44 7.49
C GLY A 81 3.77 6.69 6.28
N ARG A 82 3.18 5.53 5.98
CA ARG A 82 3.57 4.70 4.83
C ARG A 82 3.40 5.41 3.49
N LEU A 83 2.41 6.28 3.34
CA LEU A 83 2.22 7.08 2.12
C LEU A 83 3.42 7.99 1.86
N SER A 84 3.88 8.71 2.89
CA SER A 84 5.07 9.57 2.80
C SER A 84 6.32 8.75 2.49
N ARG A 85 6.49 7.60 3.16
CA ARG A 85 7.63 6.70 2.92
C ARG A 85 7.63 6.07 1.52
N ALA A 86 6.46 5.93 0.90
CA ALA A 86 6.30 5.41 -0.46
C ALA A 86 6.43 6.49 -1.54
N HIS A 87 6.68 7.75 -1.15
CA HIS A 87 6.75 8.86 -2.08
C HIS A 87 7.81 8.62 -3.17
N GLY A 88 7.44 8.90 -4.43
CA GLY A 88 8.27 8.60 -5.60
C GLY A 88 8.32 7.12 -6.02
N GLY A 89 7.66 6.23 -5.28
CA GLY A 89 7.68 4.78 -5.48
C GLY A 89 6.28 4.16 -5.54
N THR A 90 6.09 3.06 -4.80
CA THR A 90 4.84 2.29 -4.76
C THR A 90 4.49 1.91 -3.32
N LEU A 91 3.24 2.18 -2.93
CA LEU A 91 2.63 1.61 -1.74
C LEU A 91 1.80 0.40 -2.15
N PHE A 92 2.12 -0.77 -1.61
CA PHE A 92 1.28 -1.96 -1.69
C PHE A 92 0.52 -2.10 -0.37
N ILE A 93 -0.80 -2.21 -0.46
CA ILE A 93 -1.68 -2.45 0.69
C ILE A 93 -2.26 -3.84 0.52
N ASP A 94 -1.92 -4.74 1.44
CA ASP A 94 -2.54 -6.05 1.52
C ASP A 94 -3.78 -5.98 2.41
N GLU A 95 -4.80 -6.78 2.09
CA GLU A 95 -6.07 -6.82 2.82
C GLU A 95 -6.74 -5.43 2.92
N ILE A 96 -6.87 -4.74 1.78
CA ILE A 96 -7.45 -3.39 1.63
C ILE A 96 -8.88 -3.26 2.19
N GLU A 97 -9.62 -4.36 2.23
CA GLU A 97 -10.95 -4.47 2.83
C GLU A 97 -10.96 -4.11 4.32
N ASN A 98 -9.83 -4.22 5.00
CA ASN A 98 -9.68 -3.89 6.42
C ASN A 98 -9.44 -2.39 6.65
N ILE A 99 -9.49 -1.54 5.62
CA ILE A 99 -9.44 -0.08 5.82
C ILE A 99 -10.75 0.40 6.46
N PRO A 100 -10.69 1.09 7.62
CA PRO A 100 -11.88 1.64 8.26
C PRO A 100 -12.59 2.68 7.36
N PRO A 101 -13.93 2.75 7.36
CA PRO A 101 -14.68 3.68 6.51
C PRO A 101 -14.25 5.16 6.68
N ALA A 102 -13.90 5.56 7.90
CA ALA A 102 -13.41 6.91 8.19
C ALA A 102 -12.05 7.23 7.53
N VAL A 103 -11.23 6.21 7.26
CA VAL A 103 -9.94 6.33 6.59
C VAL A 103 -10.10 6.27 5.08
N GLN A 104 -11.05 5.48 4.56
CA GLN A 104 -11.32 5.37 3.12
C GLN A 104 -11.58 6.73 2.47
N THR A 105 -12.33 7.60 3.15
CA THR A 105 -12.65 8.96 2.65
C THR A 105 -11.43 9.86 2.52
N ARG A 106 -10.31 9.57 3.21
CA ARG A 106 -9.05 10.32 3.14
C ARG A 106 -8.11 9.82 2.04
N LEU A 107 -8.43 8.70 1.40
CA LEU A 107 -7.64 8.10 0.32
C LEU A 107 -8.16 8.48 -1.08
N LEU A 108 -9.32 9.12 -1.15
CA LEU A 108 -9.96 9.65 -2.36
C LEU A 108 -9.49 11.08 -2.68
#